data_AF-A0A511N025-F1
#
_entry.id   AF-A0A511N025-F1
#
_cell.length_a   1.000
_cell.length_b   1.000
_cell.length_c   1.000
_cell.angle_alpha   90.00
_cell.angle_beta   90.00
_cell.angle_gamma   90.00
#
_symmetry.space_group_name_H-M   'P 1'
#
loop_
_entity.id
_entity.type
_entity.pdbx_description
1 polymer ?
#
loop_
_entity_poly.entity_id
_entity_poly.type
_entity_poly.pdbx_seq_one_letter_code
_entity_poly.pdbx_strand_id
1 'polypeptide(L)'
;MHVWVGMTVPSVSQVCTNWGVAVGPVKLDPRAEQHGRLLKEWREDRGIKRTELIKMLADQGVTLSYDYVNKIEGGTRALSGVDIEIREAWRHILGVSQEEWEEKTGLKVMDLIPEPSPLTFEYEKLLPIPATLQKAIDEFGEEYPDLFDPAWQRTLAGLRFEDGMAVGPQTPEHWVDQYLLLKKFRRHVK
;
A
#
# COMPACT_ATOMS: atom_id res chain seq x y z
N MET A 1 76.58 1.43 22.86
CA MET A 1 75.65 2.57 22.89
C MET A 1 74.76 2.50 21.66
N HIS A 2 73.45 2.55 21.89
CA HIS A 2 72.33 2.84 20.98
C HIS A 2 71.91 1.85 19.88
N VAL A 3 70.87 1.10 20.26
CA VAL A 3 69.68 0.59 19.56
C VAL A 3 69.11 1.55 18.51
N TRP A 4 68.53 1.04 17.41
CA TRP A 4 67.29 1.45 16.67
C TRP A 4 67.16 0.47 15.47
N VAL A 5 66.35 -0.60 15.50
CA VAL A 5 64.90 -0.74 15.22
C VAL A 5 64.42 -0.06 13.93
N GLY A 6 63.90 -0.86 12.99
CA GLY A 6 63.15 -0.42 11.80
C GLY A 6 62.99 -1.57 10.78
N MET A 7 62.08 -2.52 11.02
CA MET A 7 60.78 -2.62 10.34
C MET A 7 60.87 -2.69 8.79
N THR A 8 60.96 -3.91 8.26
CA THR A 8 60.52 -4.24 6.90
C THR A 8 59.10 -4.83 6.96
N VAL A 9 58.25 -4.25 6.13
CA VAL A 9 56.80 -4.39 6.05
C VAL A 9 56.42 -5.70 5.34
N PRO A 10 55.58 -6.57 5.92
CA PRO A 10 54.82 -7.53 5.13
C PRO A 10 53.42 -6.97 4.82
N SER A 11 53.15 -6.89 3.52
CA SER A 11 51.88 -7.17 2.84
C SER A 11 50.58 -6.72 3.52
N VAL A 12 49.90 -5.75 2.89
CA VAL A 12 48.55 -5.29 3.21
C VAL A 12 47.55 -6.44 3.03
N SER A 13 47.36 -7.23 4.08
CA SER A 13 46.02 -7.68 4.49
C SER A 13 45.28 -6.53 5.14
N GLN A 14 43.95 -6.55 5.07
CA GLN A 14 42.98 -5.62 5.66
C GLN A 14 42.59 -4.41 4.80
N VAL A 15 41.51 -4.57 4.04
CA VAL A 15 40.41 -3.61 4.10
C VAL A 15 39.25 -4.32 4.79
N CYS A 16 39.29 -4.29 6.12
CA CYS A 16 38.11 -4.46 6.95
C CYS A 16 37.27 -3.19 6.81
N THR A 17 36.14 -3.24 6.11
CA THR A 17 35.07 -2.25 6.35
C THR A 17 34.12 -2.82 7.39
N ASN A 18 34.51 -2.53 8.62
CA ASN A 18 33.74 -2.49 9.84
C ASN A 18 32.23 -2.25 9.64
N TRP A 19 31.42 -3.29 9.86
CA TRP A 19 30.09 -3.17 10.48
C TRP A 19 30.05 -4.11 11.69
N GLY A 20 30.95 -3.87 12.63
CA GLY A 20 30.77 -4.27 14.01
C GLY A 20 29.68 -3.40 14.64
N VAL A 21 28.41 -3.70 14.34
CA VAL A 21 27.37 -3.40 15.32
C VAL A 21 27.44 -4.53 16.32
N ALA A 22 27.90 -4.21 17.53
CA ALA A 22 27.73 -5.06 18.68
C ALA A 22 26.23 -5.35 18.81
N VAL A 23 25.79 -6.49 18.27
CA VAL A 23 24.51 -7.06 18.63
C VAL A 23 24.70 -7.53 20.06
N GLY A 24 24.44 -6.61 21.01
CA GLY A 24 24.21 -6.97 22.40
C GLY A 24 23.20 -8.12 22.46
N PRO A 25 23.18 -8.91 23.55
CA PRO A 25 22.35 -10.12 23.61
C PRO A 25 20.97 -9.78 23.08
N VAL A 26 20.62 -10.32 21.91
CA VAL A 26 19.27 -10.22 21.37
C VAL A 26 18.44 -10.74 22.51
N LYS A 27 17.66 -9.87 23.17
CA LYS A 27 16.64 -10.32 24.10
C LYS A 27 15.82 -11.27 23.24
N LEU A 28 16.04 -12.58 23.45
CA LEU A 28 15.25 -13.64 22.84
C LEU A 28 13.85 -13.31 23.29
N ASP A 29 13.10 -12.65 22.41
CA ASP A 29 11.72 -12.38 22.66
C ASP A 29 11.09 -13.75 22.91
N PRO A 30 10.58 -14.04 24.11
CA PRO A 30 10.03 -15.36 24.43
C PRO A 30 8.86 -15.71 23.50
N ARG A 31 8.31 -14.72 22.78
CA ARG A 31 7.26 -14.91 21.77
C ARG A 31 7.80 -15.05 20.34
N ALA A 32 9.10 -15.03 20.10
CA ALA A 32 9.66 -15.12 18.75
C ALA A 32 9.22 -16.40 18.02
N GLU A 33 9.26 -17.55 18.70
CA GLU A 33 8.74 -18.82 18.17
C GLU A 33 7.22 -18.82 17.96
N GLN A 34 6.47 -18.14 18.83
CA GLN A 34 5.04 -17.97 18.68
C GLN A 34 4.71 -17.13 17.44
N HIS A 35 5.37 -15.98 17.27
CA HIS A 35 5.19 -15.10 16.11
C HIS A 35 5.60 -15.79 14.81
N GLY A 36 6.72 -16.53 14.81
CA GLY A 36 7.17 -17.27 13.64
C GLY A 36 6.16 -18.33 13.20
N ARG A 37 5.59 -19.08 14.16
CA ARG A 37 4.52 -20.05 13.88
C ARG A 37 3.27 -19.39 13.32
N LEU A 38 2.81 -18.28 13.91
CA LEU A 38 1.65 -17.53 13.40
C LEU A 38 1.84 -17.07 11.95
N LEU A 39 3.00 -16.50 11.64
CA LEU A 39 3.34 -16.08 10.26
C LEU A 39 3.35 -17.26 9.28
N LYS A 40 3.88 -18.40 9.73
CA LYS A 40 3.91 -19.61 8.93
C LYS A 40 2.50 -20.14 8.67
N GLU A 41 1.65 -20.18 9.69
CA GLU A 41 0.25 -20.63 9.61
C GLU A 41 -0.54 -19.73 8.66
N TRP A 42 -0.52 -18.42 8.86
CA TRP A 42 -1.20 -17.47 7.96
C TRP A 42 -0.73 -17.59 6.51
N ARG A 43 0.58 -17.80 6.28
CA ARG A 43 1.12 -18.01 4.93
C ARG A 43 0.59 -19.31 4.31
N GLU A 44 0.53 -20.39 5.09
CA GLU A 44 0.08 -21.70 4.63
C GLU A 44 -1.44 -21.73 4.38
N ASP A 45 -2.23 -21.05 5.21
CA ASP A 45 -3.68 -20.88 5.01
C ASP A 45 -4.01 -20.16 3.71
N ARG A 46 -3.16 -19.23 3.28
CA ARG A 46 -3.27 -18.52 2.00
C ARG A 46 -2.69 -19.32 0.82
N GLY A 47 -2.08 -20.48 1.07
CA GLY A 47 -1.41 -21.28 0.04
C GLY A 47 -0.15 -20.62 -0.55
N ILE A 48 0.39 -19.59 0.09
CA ILE A 48 1.50 -18.79 -0.43
C ILE A 48 2.82 -19.55 -0.16
N LYS A 49 3.62 -19.75 -1.21
CA LYS A 49 4.97 -20.30 -1.03
C LYS A 49 5.90 -19.22 -0.48
N ARG A 50 6.89 -19.59 0.32
CA ARG A 50 7.85 -18.62 0.88
C ARG A 50 8.60 -17.82 -0.19
N THR A 51 8.91 -18.44 -1.33
CA THR A 51 9.53 -17.75 -2.48
C THR A 51 8.59 -16.74 -3.15
N GLU A 52 7.28 -16.97 -3.09
CA GLU A 52 6.26 -16.07 -3.59
C GLU A 52 6.04 -14.91 -2.63
N LEU A 53 6.02 -15.17 -1.32
CA LEU A 53 6.00 -14.13 -0.29
C LEU A 53 7.16 -13.13 -0.45
N ILE A 54 8.37 -13.63 -0.73
CA ILE A 54 9.55 -12.77 -0.97
C ILE A 54 9.35 -11.89 -2.22
N LYS A 55 8.72 -12.42 -3.27
CA LYS A 55 8.41 -11.62 -4.48
C LYS A 55 7.37 -10.56 -4.19
N MET A 56 6.28 -10.91 -3.51
CA MET A 56 5.22 -9.98 -3.12
C MET A 56 5.76 -8.85 -2.22
N LEU A 57 6.69 -9.17 -1.30
CA LEU A 57 7.39 -8.17 -0.51
C LEU A 57 8.26 -7.25 -1.37
N ALA A 58 9.00 -7.82 -2.33
CA ALA A 58 9.83 -7.04 -3.24
C ALA A 58 8.98 -6.08 -4.12
N ASP A 59 7.79 -6.51 -4.54
CA ASP A 59 6.83 -5.67 -5.28
C ASP A 59 6.33 -4.47 -4.44
N GLN A 60 6.34 -4.60 -3.11
CA GLN A 60 6.05 -3.51 -2.15
C GLN A 60 7.30 -2.70 -1.75
N GLY A 61 8.44 -2.92 -2.42
CA GLY A 61 9.70 -2.22 -2.14
C GLY A 61 10.52 -2.82 -1.00
N VAL A 62 10.08 -3.94 -0.41
CA VAL A 62 10.74 -4.61 0.72
C VAL A 62 11.53 -5.82 0.21
N THR A 63 12.84 -5.69 0.08
CA THR A 63 13.70 -6.80 -0.36
C THR A 63 14.23 -7.59 0.83
N LEU A 64 13.73 -8.81 1.05
CA LEU A 64 14.24 -9.73 2.07
C LEU A 64 14.88 -10.97 1.44
N SER A 65 15.93 -11.48 2.10
CA SER A 65 16.52 -12.77 1.70
C SER A 65 15.66 -13.94 2.20
N TYR A 66 15.75 -15.07 1.50
CA TYR A 66 15.04 -16.30 1.90
C TYR A 66 15.41 -16.76 3.32
N ASP A 67 16.70 -16.69 3.66
CA ASP A 67 17.20 -17.03 4.99
C ASP A 67 16.64 -16.09 6.07
N TYR A 68 16.47 -14.81 5.77
CA TYR A 68 15.88 -13.84 6.69
C TYR A 68 14.42 -14.18 7.01
N VAL A 69 13.61 -14.46 5.99
CA VAL A 69 12.22 -14.89 6.16
C VAL A 69 12.15 -16.21 6.92
N ASN A 70 13.02 -17.17 6.58
CA ASN A 70 13.09 -18.46 7.26
C ASN A 70 13.43 -18.32 8.75
N LYS A 71 14.35 -17.41 9.10
CA LYS A 71 14.72 -17.15 10.49
C LYS A 71 13.57 -16.57 11.32
N ILE A 72 12.74 -15.73 10.70
CA ILE A 72 11.59 -15.14 11.38
C ILE A 72 10.45 -16.14 11.50
N GLU A 73 10.08 -16.84 10.42
CA GLU A 73 9.07 -17.93 10.50
C GLU A 73 9.52 -19.06 11.45
N GLY A 74 10.83 -19.30 11.54
CA GLY A 74 11.42 -20.27 12.47
C GLY A 74 11.59 -19.75 13.89
N GLY A 75 11.24 -18.49 14.19
CA GLY A 75 11.34 -17.90 15.53
C GLY A 75 12.77 -17.64 16.03
N THR A 76 13.80 -17.95 15.24
CA THR A 76 15.20 -17.65 15.57
C THR A 76 15.52 -16.16 15.48
N ARG A 77 14.70 -15.39 14.75
CA ARG A 77 14.71 -13.93 14.75
C ARG A 77 13.34 -13.42 15.23
N ALA A 78 13.36 -12.54 16.22
CA ALA A 78 12.15 -11.98 16.79
C ALA A 78 11.46 -11.01 15.81
N LEU A 79 10.16 -11.21 15.59
CA LEU A 79 9.32 -10.30 14.79
C LEU A 79 9.26 -8.88 15.37
N SER A 80 9.37 -8.74 16.69
CA SER A 80 9.37 -7.44 17.38
C SER A 80 10.58 -6.55 17.04
N GLY A 81 11.71 -7.17 16.67
CA GLY A 81 12.92 -6.47 16.24
C GLY A 81 13.00 -6.24 14.72
N VAL A 82 11.94 -6.57 13.99
CA VAL A 82 11.82 -6.31 12.55
C VAL A 82 11.22 -4.92 12.35
N ASP A 83 11.70 -4.21 11.33
CA ASP A 83 11.22 -2.86 11.01
C ASP A 83 9.70 -2.87 10.78
N ILE A 84 9.07 -1.78 11.19
CA ILE A 84 7.61 -1.66 11.15
C ILE A 84 7.07 -1.77 9.72
N GLU A 85 7.79 -1.24 8.73
CA GLU A 85 7.44 -1.33 7.30
C GLU A 85 7.39 -2.78 6.82
N ILE A 86 8.36 -3.61 7.25
CA ILE A 86 8.40 -5.03 6.91
C ILE A 86 7.23 -5.78 7.56
N ARG A 87 6.90 -5.43 8.81
CA ARG A 87 5.75 -6.01 9.52
C ARG A 87 4.43 -5.66 8.84
N GLU A 88 4.24 -4.40 8.44
CA GLU A 88 3.06 -3.96 7.67
C GLU A 88 2.97 -4.66 6.32
N ALA A 89 4.07 -4.72 5.57
CA ALA A 89 4.11 -5.39 4.28
C ALA A 89 3.66 -6.86 4.40
N TRP A 90 4.14 -7.55 5.43
CA TRP A 90 3.67 -8.90 5.73
C TRP A 90 2.20 -8.97 6.12
N ARG A 91 1.75 -8.09 7.00
CA ARG A 91 0.35 -8.03 7.42
C ARG A 91 -0.58 -7.87 6.21
N HIS A 92 -0.24 -6.96 5.29
CA HIS A 92 -0.98 -6.74 4.05
C HIS A 92 -0.96 -7.95 3.11
N ILE A 93 0.20 -8.58 2.88
CA ILE A 93 0.31 -9.75 1.98
C ILE A 93 -0.44 -10.96 2.55
N LEU A 94 -0.39 -11.16 3.87
CA LEU A 94 -1.11 -12.24 4.55
C LEU A 94 -2.61 -11.92 4.71
N GLY A 95 -3.00 -10.66 4.45
CA GLY A 95 -4.37 -10.16 4.57
C GLY A 95 -4.93 -10.33 5.98
N VAL A 96 -4.08 -10.08 6.99
CA VAL A 96 -4.45 -10.12 8.41
C VAL A 96 -4.89 -8.72 8.82
N SER A 97 -6.05 -8.57 9.46
CA SER A 97 -6.51 -7.26 9.92
C SER A 97 -5.58 -6.69 11.00
N GLN A 98 -5.61 -5.37 11.18
CA GLN A 98 -4.88 -4.73 12.29
C GLN A 98 -5.26 -5.34 13.64
N GLU A 99 -6.56 -5.51 13.91
CA GLU A 99 -7.07 -6.07 15.17
C GLU A 99 -6.57 -7.50 15.40
N GLU A 100 -6.66 -8.38 14.39
CA GLU A 100 -6.20 -9.76 14.50
C GLU A 100 -4.67 -9.83 14.70
N TRP A 101 -3.93 -8.96 14.01
CA TRP A 101 -2.48 -8.88 14.15
C TRP A 101 -2.07 -8.48 15.55
N GLU A 102 -2.68 -7.41 16.09
CA GLU A 102 -2.38 -6.91 17.44
C GLU A 102 -2.83 -7.89 18.51
N GLU A 103 -3.97 -8.56 18.34
CA GLU A 103 -4.47 -9.58 19.27
C GLU A 103 -3.51 -10.77 19.34
N LYS A 104 -3.09 -11.31 18.20
CA LYS A 104 -2.29 -12.54 18.14
C LYS A 104 -0.80 -12.32 18.40
N THR A 105 -0.25 -11.17 18.00
CA THR A 105 1.19 -10.87 18.16
C THR A 105 1.47 -9.94 19.34
N GLY A 106 0.50 -9.12 19.77
CA GLY A 106 0.74 -8.04 20.72
C GLY A 106 1.66 -6.93 20.20
N LEU A 107 1.99 -6.93 18.91
CA LEU A 107 2.84 -5.93 18.27
C LEU A 107 1.99 -4.85 17.64
N LYS A 108 2.26 -3.60 18.00
CA LYS A 108 1.60 -2.45 17.39
C LYS A 108 1.90 -2.38 15.90
N VAL A 109 0.83 -2.15 15.15
CA VAL A 109 0.80 -1.86 13.72
C VAL A 109 1.06 -0.37 13.55
N MET A 110 1.60 0.07 12.41
CA MET A 110 1.67 1.49 12.12
C MET A 110 0.25 2.00 11.86
N ASP A 111 -0.22 3.00 12.60
CA ASP A 111 -1.46 3.75 12.27
C ASP A 111 -1.24 4.59 10.99
N LEU A 112 -0.87 3.95 9.89
CA LEU A 112 -0.90 4.55 8.57
C LEU A 112 -2.28 4.31 7.99
N ILE A 113 -3.22 5.20 8.35
CA ILE A 113 -4.47 5.46 7.60
C ILE A 113 -5.41 4.23 7.61
N PRO A 114 -6.66 4.36 8.10
CA PRO A 114 -7.54 3.21 8.29
C PRO A 114 -7.59 2.33 7.04
N GLU A 115 -7.40 1.01 7.24
CA GLU A 115 -7.62 0.03 6.19
C GLU A 115 -8.95 0.36 5.51
N PRO A 116 -9.02 0.37 4.16
CA PRO A 116 -10.32 0.32 3.54
C PRO A 116 -10.95 -0.97 4.04
N SER A 117 -11.92 -0.85 4.95
CA SER A 117 -12.89 -1.91 5.25
C SER A 117 -13.28 -2.54 3.91
N PRO A 118 -13.55 -3.86 3.82
CA PRO A 118 -14.06 -4.43 2.59
C PRO A 118 -15.24 -3.57 2.18
N LEU A 119 -15.02 -2.75 1.16
CA LEU A 119 -16.07 -1.94 0.58
C LEU A 119 -16.98 -3.01 0.00
N THR A 120 -18.00 -3.42 0.75
CA THR A 120 -19.33 -3.36 0.19
C THR A 120 -19.45 -1.95 -0.34
N PHE A 121 -18.94 -1.76 -1.56
CA PHE A 121 -19.38 -0.69 -2.38
C PHE A 121 -20.86 -0.97 -2.55
N GLU A 122 -21.67 -0.35 -1.70
CA GLU A 122 -22.95 0.16 -2.14
C GLU A 122 -22.67 1.15 -3.28
N TYR A 123 -22.21 0.67 -4.43
CA TYR A 123 -22.17 1.41 -5.69
C TYR A 123 -23.60 1.50 -6.21
N GLU A 124 -24.50 2.08 -5.42
CA GLU A 124 -25.84 2.43 -5.87
C GLU A 124 -26.52 3.50 -5.02
N LYS A 125 -25.75 4.32 -4.29
CA LYS A 125 -26.24 5.69 -4.03
C LYS A 125 -26.23 6.43 -5.35
N LEU A 126 -27.33 6.33 -6.08
CA LEU A 126 -27.68 7.20 -7.20
C LEU A 126 -27.45 8.63 -6.72
N LEU A 127 -26.31 9.22 -7.10
CA LEU A 127 -26.07 10.62 -6.80
C LEU A 127 -27.23 11.39 -7.45
N PRO A 128 -27.98 12.19 -6.66
CA PRO A 128 -29.08 12.96 -7.24
C PRO A 128 -28.50 13.89 -8.31
N ILE A 129 -29.12 13.86 -9.49
CA ILE A 129 -28.70 14.71 -10.61
C ILE A 129 -28.76 16.17 -10.15
N PRO A 130 -27.67 16.95 -10.27
CA PRO A 130 -27.70 18.36 -9.93
C PRO A 130 -28.79 19.10 -10.71
N ALA A 131 -29.53 19.99 -10.05
CA ALA A 131 -30.60 20.75 -10.71
C ALA A 131 -30.11 21.54 -11.94
N THR A 132 -28.85 21.99 -11.93
CA THR A 132 -28.22 22.69 -13.06
C THR A 132 -27.86 21.75 -14.21
N LEU A 133 -27.54 20.48 -13.92
CA LEU A 133 -27.34 19.44 -14.94
C LEU A 133 -28.70 19.01 -15.53
N GLN A 134 -29.75 18.92 -14.71
CA GLN A 134 -31.09 18.64 -15.21
C GLN A 134 -31.55 19.73 -16.19
N LYS A 135 -31.33 21.01 -15.86
CA LYS A 135 -31.60 22.12 -16.79
C LYS A 135 -30.80 22.01 -18.10
N ALA A 136 -29.55 21.57 -18.05
CA ALA A 136 -28.76 21.35 -19.26
C ALA A 136 -29.36 20.25 -20.15
N ILE A 137 -29.88 19.19 -19.55
CA ILE A 137 -30.58 18.11 -20.29
C ILE A 137 -31.88 18.64 -20.90
N ASP A 138 -32.64 19.44 -20.15
CA ASP A 138 -33.91 19.99 -20.62
C ASP A 138 -33.71 21.03 -21.74
N GLU A 139 -32.65 21.85 -21.67
CA GLU A 139 -32.38 22.94 -22.63
C GLU A 139 -31.58 22.48 -23.86
N PHE A 140 -30.61 21.57 -23.68
CA PHE A 140 -29.66 21.17 -24.73
C PHE A 140 -29.75 19.68 -25.11
N GLY A 141 -30.63 18.90 -24.48
CA GLY A 141 -30.76 17.46 -24.75
C GLY A 141 -31.21 17.15 -26.18
N GLU A 142 -32.00 18.01 -26.82
CA GLU A 142 -32.37 17.84 -28.23
C GLU A 142 -31.16 18.00 -29.18
N GLU A 143 -30.23 18.90 -28.85
CA GLU A 143 -29.00 19.13 -29.62
C GLU A 143 -27.94 18.04 -29.34
N TYR A 144 -27.91 17.54 -28.09
CA TYR A 144 -27.01 16.49 -27.65
C TYR A 144 -27.78 15.31 -27.03
N PRO A 145 -28.36 14.41 -27.86
CA PRO A 145 -29.20 13.30 -27.38
C PRO A 145 -28.51 12.36 -26.38
N ASP A 146 -27.18 12.26 -26.41
CA ASP A 146 -26.42 11.46 -25.45
C ASP A 146 -26.55 11.99 -24.01
N LEU A 147 -26.98 13.24 -23.80
CA LEU A 147 -27.25 13.78 -22.46
C LEU A 147 -28.45 13.09 -21.80
N PHE A 148 -29.36 12.48 -22.57
CA PHE A 148 -30.43 11.65 -22.04
C PHE A 148 -29.96 10.27 -21.58
N ASP A 149 -28.74 9.85 -21.94
CA ASP A 149 -28.17 8.57 -21.52
C ASP A 149 -27.87 8.61 -20.01
N PRO A 150 -28.48 7.73 -19.20
CA PRO A 150 -28.22 7.64 -17.78
C PRO A 150 -26.73 7.44 -17.44
N ALA A 151 -25.95 6.78 -18.31
CA ALA A 151 -24.51 6.62 -18.12
C ALA A 151 -23.74 7.94 -18.20
N TRP A 152 -24.14 8.82 -19.13
CA TRP A 152 -23.57 10.17 -19.25
C TRP A 152 -23.99 11.05 -18.08
N GLN A 153 -25.26 11.00 -17.67
CA GLN A 153 -25.76 11.75 -16.52
C GLN A 153 -25.02 11.39 -15.23
N ARG A 154 -24.78 10.10 -14.98
CA ARG A 154 -23.98 9.62 -13.83
C ARG A 154 -22.53 10.08 -13.90
N THR A 155 -21.93 9.99 -15.09
CA THR A 155 -20.54 10.43 -15.30
C THR A 155 -20.40 11.93 -15.01
N LEU A 156 -21.33 12.75 -15.50
CA LEU A 156 -21.34 14.20 -15.28
C LEU A 156 -21.67 14.54 -13.82
N ALA A 157 -22.66 13.89 -13.21
CA ALA A 157 -22.99 14.07 -11.80
C ALA A 157 -21.82 13.70 -10.86
N GLY A 158 -20.95 12.78 -11.29
CA GLY A 158 -19.73 12.39 -10.58
C GLY A 158 -18.58 13.39 -10.65
N LEU A 159 -18.62 14.40 -11.54
CA LEU A 159 -17.59 15.45 -11.66
C LEU A 159 -17.61 16.47 -10.51
N ARG A 160 -18.40 16.24 -9.44
CA ARG A 160 -18.39 17.08 -8.25
C ARG A 160 -17.08 16.82 -7.50
N PHE A 161 -16.14 17.76 -7.57
CA PHE A 161 -14.92 17.70 -6.74
C PHE A 161 -15.29 17.74 -5.25
N GLU A 162 -14.60 16.91 -4.48
CA GLU A 162 -15.06 16.25 -3.25
C GLU A 162 -15.21 17.14 -2.00
N ASP A 163 -15.17 18.47 -2.10
CA ASP A 163 -14.83 19.28 -0.92
C ASP A 163 -15.69 20.52 -0.69
N GLY A 164 -17.02 20.38 -0.82
CA GLY A 164 -18.00 21.33 -0.26
C GLY A 164 -17.96 22.79 -0.78
N MET A 165 -17.00 23.12 -1.63
CA MET A 165 -16.79 24.42 -2.26
C MET A 165 -17.23 24.31 -3.72
N ALA A 166 -18.01 25.29 -4.15
CA ALA A 166 -18.62 25.36 -5.48
C ALA A 166 -17.56 25.45 -6.61
N VAL A 167 -17.01 24.30 -7.00
CA VAL A 167 -16.07 24.17 -8.14
C VAL A 167 -16.54 23.09 -9.13
N GLY A 168 -17.86 22.86 -9.20
CA GLY A 168 -18.49 22.14 -10.32
C GLY A 168 -19.18 23.12 -11.27
N PRO A 169 -19.57 22.70 -12.49
CA PRO A 169 -20.37 23.53 -13.39
C PRO A 169 -21.63 24.07 -12.70
N GLN A 170 -21.72 25.41 -12.61
CA GLN A 170 -22.83 26.09 -11.94
C GLN A 170 -23.95 26.48 -12.90
N THR A 171 -23.72 26.43 -14.21
CA THR A 171 -24.69 26.80 -15.24
C THR A 171 -24.92 25.65 -16.23
N PRO A 172 -26.07 25.62 -16.92
CA PRO A 172 -26.37 24.61 -17.93
C PRO A 172 -25.30 24.53 -19.03
N GLU A 173 -24.78 25.67 -19.49
CA GLU A 173 -23.78 25.76 -20.55
C GLU A 173 -22.45 25.14 -20.11
N HIS A 174 -22.03 25.39 -18.87
CA HIS A 174 -20.82 24.78 -18.33
C HIS A 174 -20.93 23.25 -18.24
N TRP A 175 -22.14 22.70 -18.08
CA TRP A 175 -22.34 21.24 -18.12
C TRP A 175 -22.18 20.67 -19.53
N VAL A 176 -22.67 21.40 -20.55
CA VAL A 176 -22.49 21.03 -21.96
C VAL A 176 -21.00 21.08 -22.33
N ASP A 177 -20.27 22.10 -21.88
CA ASP A 177 -18.82 22.20 -22.10
C ASP A 177 -18.06 20.99 -21.51
N GLN A 178 -18.42 20.58 -20.29
CA GLN A 178 -17.83 19.38 -19.67
C GLN A 178 -18.19 18.10 -20.45
N TYR A 179 -19.43 17.98 -20.90
CA TYR A 179 -19.85 16.85 -21.73
C TYR A 179 -19.04 16.77 -23.03
N LEU A 180 -18.85 17.89 -23.74
CA LEU A 180 -18.06 17.94 -24.98
C LEU A 180 -16.59 17.59 -24.72
N LEU A 181 -16.02 18.09 -23.61
CA LEU A 181 -14.66 17.77 -23.20
C LEU A 181 -14.50 16.27 -22.95
N LEU A 182 -15.37 15.67 -22.15
CA LEU A 182 -15.33 14.23 -21.84
C LEU A 182 -15.58 13.37 -23.09
N LYS A 183 -16.51 13.77 -23.97
CA LYS A 183 -16.79 13.07 -25.24
C LYS A 183 -15.57 13.07 -26.15
N LYS A 184 -14.80 14.16 -26.18
CA LYS A 184 -13.53 14.25 -26.90
C LYS A 184 -12.47 13.31 -26.31
N PHE A 185 -12.29 13.29 -24.99
CA PHE A 185 -11.30 12.42 -24.34
C PHE A 185 -11.63 10.93 -24.47
N ARG A 186 -12.91 10.53 -24.33
CA ARG A 186 -13.33 9.12 -24.50
C ARG A 186 -13.10 8.58 -25.92
N ARG A 187 -12.97 9.44 -26.93
CA ARG A 187 -12.64 9.03 -28.32
C ARG A 187 -11.16 8.73 -28.56
N HIS A 188 -10.27 9.01 -27.60
CA HIS A 188 -8.81 8.85 -27.78
C HIS A 188 -8.21 7.70 -26.95
N VAL A 189 -9.04 6.95 -26.23
CA VAL A 189 -8.65 5.69 -25.61
C VAL A 189 -8.96 4.58 -26.61
N LYS A 190 -7.96 4.21 -27.43
CA LYS A 190 -7.95 3.03 -28.29
C LYS A 190 -6.76 2.17 -27.94
#